data_AF-A0A1G0NX00-F1
#
_entry.id   AF-A0A1G0NX00-F1
#
_cell.length_a   1.000
_cell.length_b   1.000
_cell.length_c   1.000
_cell.angle_alpha   90.00
_cell.angle_beta   90.00
_cell.angle_gamma   90.00
#
_symmetry.space_group_name_H-M   'P 1'
#
loop_
_entity.id
_entity.type
_entity.pdbx_description
1 polymer ?
#
loop_
_entity_poly.entity_id
_entity_poly.type
_entity_poly.pdbx_seq_one_letter_code
_entity_poly.pdbx_strand_id
1 'polypeptide(L)'
;MKIFYFFISFFLIHFFIPVSCFAQDINVHNYIGKSQSDVIKKYGKPVHQDNSNPSMLCMFYKSGSNNMIFVSNAEGIYQSESSSSYNREEDARSLVDSFISGSVSNGYMVDTVTTGDFHLKKTGVKVDLQISENKLSKKFDIRVKANRSAE
;
A
#
# COMPACT_ATOMS: atom_id res chain seq x y z
N MET A 1 26.69 14.85 38.32
CA MET A 1 27.27 14.56 36.99
C MET A 1 26.79 13.25 36.37
N LYS A 2 26.94 12.08 37.02
CA LYS A 2 26.58 10.77 36.42
C LYS A 2 25.14 10.64 35.90
N ILE A 3 24.16 11.21 36.62
CA ILE A 3 22.75 11.20 36.21
C ILE A 3 22.49 12.06 34.95
N PHE A 4 23.20 13.17 34.80
CA PHE A 4 23.04 14.06 33.65
C PHE A 4 23.56 13.41 32.35
N TYR A 5 24.69 12.70 32.43
CA TYR A 5 25.19 11.90 31.30
C TYR A 5 24.28 10.71 30.97
N PHE A 6 23.58 10.16 31.96
CA PHE A 6 22.58 9.11 31.73
C PHE A 6 21.38 9.63 30.92
N PHE A 7 20.87 10.82 31.25
CA PHE A 7 19.78 11.45 30.48
C PHE A 7 20.21 11.83 29.05
N ILE A 8 21.43 12.34 28.87
CA ILE A 8 21.97 12.66 27.54
C ILE A 8 22.14 11.38 26.69
N SER A 9 22.63 10.29 27.30
CA SER A 9 22.77 8.99 26.63
C SER A 9 21.41 8.41 26.22
N PHE A 10 20.39 8.52 27.08
CA PHE A 10 19.04 8.04 26.77
C PHE A 10 18.37 8.83 25.62
N PHE A 11 18.60 10.15 25.57
CA PHE A 11 18.08 11.02 24.50
C PHE A 11 18.75 10.74 23.15
N LEU A 12 20.07 10.48 23.15
CA LEU A 12 20.81 10.17 21.92
C LEU A 12 20.37 8.84 21.31
N ILE A 13 20.09 7.81 22.10
CA ILE A 13 19.65 6.49 21.60
C ILE A 13 18.29 6.59 20.88
N HIS A 14 17.37 7.45 21.33
CA HIS A 14 16.07 7.65 20.67
C HIS A 14 16.16 8.44 19.36
N PHE A 15 17.16 9.30 19.22
CA PHE A 15 17.35 10.10 18.00
C PHE A 15 17.92 9.27 16.84
N PHE A 16 18.60 8.16 17.14
CA PHE A 16 19.19 7.25 16.16
C PHE A 16 18.34 6.04 15.83
N ILE A 17 17.11 5.91 16.34
CA ILE A 17 16.19 4.87 15.84
C ILE A 17 15.82 5.30 14.41
N PRO A 18 16.29 4.60 13.37
CA PRO A 18 15.86 4.90 12.02
C PRO A 18 14.36 4.65 11.99
N VAL A 19 13.58 5.73 11.85
CA VAL A 19 12.15 5.63 11.57
C VAL A 19 12.04 4.83 10.30
N SER A 20 11.73 3.55 10.46
CA SER A 20 11.85 2.58 9.40
C SER A 20 10.92 3.01 8.29
N CYS A 21 11.51 3.17 7.12
CA CYS A 21 10.93 3.69 5.91
C CYS A 21 9.63 2.93 5.57
N PHE A 22 8.46 3.47 5.91
CA PHE A 22 7.16 2.95 5.47
C PHE A 22 6.88 3.25 3.97
N ALA A 23 7.91 3.54 3.18
CA ALA A 23 7.76 4.21 1.88
C ALA A 23 7.34 3.31 0.72
N GLN A 24 7.03 2.03 0.95
CA GLN A 24 6.62 1.09 -0.13
C GLN A 24 5.44 0.22 0.32
N ASP A 25 4.50 0.79 1.07
CA ASP A 25 3.27 0.09 1.43
C ASP A 25 2.37 -0.06 0.19
N ILE A 26 2.28 -1.29 -0.34
CA ILE A 26 1.38 -1.67 -1.44
C ILE A 26 0.07 -2.28 -0.94
N ASN A 27 -0.14 -2.38 0.38
CA ASN A 27 -1.29 -3.06 1.00
C ASN A 27 -2.57 -2.21 1.01
N VAL A 28 -2.85 -1.55 -0.10
CA VAL A 28 -4.01 -0.65 -0.26
C VAL A 28 -5.35 -1.37 -0.17
N HIS A 29 -5.37 -2.69 -0.40
CA HIS A 29 -6.56 -3.54 -0.26
C HIS A 29 -7.11 -3.56 1.17
N ASN A 30 -6.25 -3.35 2.18
CA ASN A 30 -6.67 -3.29 3.59
C ASN A 30 -7.49 -2.06 3.96
N TYR A 31 -7.71 -1.15 3.02
CA TYR A 31 -8.51 0.05 3.21
C TYR A 31 -9.90 -0.04 2.58
N ILE A 32 -10.20 -1.07 1.79
CA ILE A 32 -11.57 -1.27 1.29
C ILE A 32 -12.53 -1.35 2.49
N GLY A 33 -13.60 -0.53 2.45
CA GLY A 33 -14.56 -0.40 3.57
C GLY A 33 -14.16 0.58 4.67
N LYS A 34 -12.90 1.00 4.75
CA LYS A 34 -12.45 1.97 5.77
C LYS A 34 -12.83 3.40 5.43
N SER A 35 -12.77 4.29 6.40
CA SER A 35 -13.06 5.70 6.17
C SER A 35 -11.91 6.38 5.40
N GLN A 36 -12.22 7.54 4.82
CA GLN A 36 -11.20 8.43 4.28
C GLN A 36 -10.21 8.88 5.37
N SER A 37 -10.69 9.09 6.59
CA SER A 37 -9.85 9.52 7.72
C SER A 37 -8.83 8.46 8.12
N ASP A 38 -9.14 7.17 7.98
CA ASP A 38 -8.19 6.08 8.22
C ASP A 38 -7.03 6.11 7.21
N VAL A 39 -7.34 6.35 5.94
CA VAL A 39 -6.32 6.52 4.88
C VAL A 39 -5.45 7.74 5.16
N ILE A 40 -6.06 8.89 5.48
CA ILE A 40 -5.35 10.13 5.80
C ILE A 40 -4.49 9.98 7.05
N LYS A 41 -4.96 9.25 8.07
CA LYS A 41 -4.20 8.96 9.29
C LYS A 41 -2.96 8.13 9.00
N LYS A 42 -3.04 7.17 8.06
CA LYS A 42 -1.90 6.34 7.67
C LYS A 42 -0.90 7.07 6.77
N TYR A 43 -1.39 7.69 5.69
CA TYR A 43 -0.55 8.20 4.60
C TYR A 43 -0.39 9.72 4.59
N GLY A 44 -1.03 10.41 5.52
CA GLY A 44 -1.06 11.87 5.57
C GLY A 44 -2.03 12.49 4.57
N LYS A 45 -1.82 13.79 4.30
CA LYS A 45 -2.61 14.52 3.32
C LYS A 45 -2.24 14.05 1.90
N PRO A 46 -3.22 13.72 1.04
CA PRO A 46 -2.96 13.37 -0.35
C PRO A 46 -2.33 14.54 -1.11
N VAL A 47 -1.55 14.23 -2.15
CA VAL A 47 -0.95 15.22 -3.04
C VAL A 47 -1.99 15.91 -3.91
N HIS A 48 -3.07 15.20 -4.24
CA HIS A 48 -4.21 15.72 -4.99
C HIS A 48 -5.50 15.03 -4.55
N GLN A 49 -6.61 15.75 -4.65
CA GLN A 49 -7.95 15.22 -4.44
C GLN A 49 -8.84 15.68 -5.59
N ASP A 50 -9.66 14.76 -6.09
CA ASP A 50 -10.71 15.05 -7.06
C ASP A 50 -12.08 14.76 -6.41
N ASN A 51 -12.89 15.81 -6.31
CA ASN A 51 -14.23 15.83 -5.76
C ASN A 51 -15.27 16.31 -6.80
N SER A 52 -14.97 16.16 -8.09
CA SER A 52 -15.87 16.55 -9.20
C SER A 52 -17.18 15.76 -9.21
N ASN A 53 -17.18 14.53 -8.68
CA ASN A 53 -18.39 13.74 -8.47
C ASN A 53 -18.90 13.91 -7.02
N PRO A 54 -20.12 14.41 -6.78
CA PRO A 54 -20.65 14.63 -5.42
C PRO A 54 -20.76 13.35 -4.58
N SER A 55 -20.83 12.18 -5.21
CA SER A 55 -20.96 10.89 -4.55
C SER A 55 -19.62 10.20 -4.27
N MET A 56 -18.51 10.72 -4.81
CA MET A 56 -17.21 10.09 -4.73
C MET A 56 -16.07 11.08 -4.51
N LEU A 57 -15.09 10.69 -3.69
CA LEU A 57 -13.84 11.41 -3.51
C LEU A 57 -12.67 10.51 -3.91
N CYS A 58 -11.86 10.99 -4.84
CA CYS A 58 -10.60 10.36 -5.24
C CYS A 58 -9.44 11.05 -4.52
N MET A 59 -8.61 10.29 -3.82
CA MET A 59 -7.41 10.76 -3.15
C MET A 59 -6.18 10.15 -3.82
N PHE A 60 -5.23 11.00 -4.22
CA PHE A 60 -4.01 10.60 -4.90
C PHE A 60 -2.81 10.84 -3.99
N TYR A 61 -1.95 9.83 -3.90
CA TYR A 61 -0.72 9.85 -3.12
C TYR A 61 0.46 9.49 -4.01
N LYS A 62 1.60 10.15 -3.78
CA LYS A 62 2.84 9.87 -4.48
C LYS A 62 4.02 9.96 -3.52
N SER A 63 4.84 8.93 -3.50
CA SER A 63 6.08 8.87 -2.72
C SER A 63 7.16 8.11 -3.50
N GLY A 64 8.15 8.84 -4.01
CA GLY A 64 9.22 8.25 -4.83
C GLY A 64 8.67 7.51 -6.05
N SER A 65 8.94 6.21 -6.13
CA SER A 65 8.44 5.32 -7.19
C SER A 65 7.07 4.71 -6.89
N ASN A 66 6.45 5.01 -5.74
CA ASN A 66 5.14 4.49 -5.37
C ASN A 66 4.05 5.55 -5.62
N ASN A 67 2.94 5.13 -6.23
CA ASN A 67 1.72 5.91 -6.35
C ASN A 67 0.58 5.11 -5.73
N MET A 68 -0.34 5.80 -5.03
CA MET A 68 -1.55 5.18 -4.52
C MET A 68 -2.76 6.03 -4.83
N ILE A 69 -3.88 5.37 -5.11
CA ILE A 69 -5.16 6.00 -5.38
C ILE A 69 -6.18 5.35 -4.46
N PHE A 70 -7.01 6.17 -3.81
CA PHE A 70 -8.15 5.69 -3.04
C PHE A 70 -9.40 6.42 -3.53
N VAL A 71 -10.40 5.65 -3.95
CA VAL A 71 -11.72 6.15 -4.34
C VAL A 71 -12.69 5.78 -3.23
N SER A 72 -13.36 6.78 -2.69
CA SER A 72 -14.27 6.63 -1.55
C SER A 72 -15.65 7.16 -1.87
N ASN A 73 -16.66 6.57 -1.26
CA ASN A 73 -18.05 7.02 -1.29
C ASN A 73 -18.59 7.15 0.15
N ALA A 74 -19.90 7.29 0.31
CA ALA A 74 -20.55 7.42 1.62
C ALA A 74 -20.31 6.23 2.57
N GLU A 75 -19.99 5.06 2.04
CA GLU A 75 -19.75 3.83 2.80
C GLU A 75 -18.25 3.55 3.03
N GLY A 76 -17.37 4.51 2.73
CA GLY A 76 -15.92 4.38 2.88
C GLY A 76 -15.19 4.14 1.56
N ILE A 77 -13.96 3.61 1.61
CA ILE A 77 -13.19 3.30 0.40
C ILE A 77 -13.90 2.19 -0.37
N TYR A 78 -14.18 2.47 -1.64
CA TYR A 78 -14.82 1.56 -2.59
C TYR A 78 -13.79 0.90 -3.51
N GLN A 79 -12.76 1.64 -3.93
CA GLN A 79 -11.67 1.13 -4.76
C GLN A 79 -10.35 1.71 -4.25
N SER A 80 -9.28 0.93 -4.35
CA SER A 80 -7.93 1.39 -4.10
C SER A 80 -6.95 0.80 -5.10
N GLU A 81 -5.89 1.56 -5.41
CA GLU A 81 -4.82 1.13 -6.30
C GLU A 81 -3.47 1.54 -5.73
N SER A 82 -2.45 0.70 -5.94
CA SER A 82 -1.04 1.04 -5.71
C SER A 82 -0.22 0.58 -6.91
N SER A 83 0.76 1.39 -7.30
CA SER A 83 1.76 1.02 -8.29
C SER A 83 3.15 1.39 -7.79
N SER A 84 4.10 0.48 -7.94
CA SER A 84 5.49 0.70 -7.55
C SER A 84 6.45 0.06 -8.55
N SER A 85 7.61 0.68 -8.76
CA SER A 85 8.63 0.21 -9.72
C SER A 85 9.96 -0.07 -9.03
N TYR A 86 10.58 -1.19 -9.39
CA TYR A 86 11.84 -1.70 -8.83
C TYR A 86 12.89 -1.91 -9.91
N ASN A 87 14.17 -1.79 -9.54
CA ASN A 87 15.28 -2.01 -10.47
C ASN A 87 15.65 -3.50 -10.61
N ARG A 88 15.34 -4.32 -9.61
CA ARG A 88 15.63 -5.76 -9.59
C ARG A 88 14.34 -6.56 -9.48
N GLU A 89 14.26 -7.66 -10.21
CA GLU A 89 13.13 -8.59 -10.15
C GLU A 89 12.96 -9.19 -8.76
N GLU A 90 14.06 -9.55 -8.12
CA GLU A 90 14.09 -10.16 -6.78
C GLU A 90 13.43 -9.26 -5.72
N ASP A 91 13.72 -7.96 -5.75
CA ASP A 91 13.11 -6.99 -4.82
C ASP A 91 11.59 -6.92 -5.03
N ALA A 92 11.16 -6.90 -6.29
CA ALA A 92 9.74 -6.89 -6.64
C ALA A 92 9.03 -8.20 -6.23
N ARG A 93 9.66 -9.35 -6.49
CA ARG A 93 9.13 -10.66 -6.09
C ARG A 93 9.04 -10.82 -4.58
N SER A 94 10.05 -10.40 -3.84
CA SER A 94 10.02 -10.40 -2.37
C SER A 94 8.85 -9.60 -1.81
N LEU A 95 8.52 -8.46 -2.44
CA LEU A 95 7.35 -7.68 -2.05
C LEU A 95 6.02 -8.36 -2.40
N VAL A 96 5.93 -8.99 -3.59
CA VAL A 96 4.77 -9.80 -3.99
C VAL A 96 4.54 -10.96 -3.01
N ASP A 97 5.59 -11.70 -2.65
CA ASP A 97 5.51 -12.82 -1.73
C ASP A 97 5.10 -12.36 -0.32
N SER A 98 5.63 -11.23 0.13
CA SER A 98 5.24 -10.59 1.40
C SER A 98 3.78 -10.13 1.38
N PHE A 99 3.31 -9.59 0.26
CA PHE A 99 1.92 -9.20 0.08
C PHE A 99 0.98 -10.40 0.09
N ILE A 100 1.31 -11.46 -0.65
CA ILE A 100 0.50 -12.67 -0.74
C ILE A 100 0.43 -13.35 0.62
N SER A 101 1.57 -13.59 1.28
CA SER A 101 1.62 -14.21 2.60
C SER A 101 0.88 -13.39 3.66
N GLY A 102 1.04 -12.06 3.65
CA GLY A 102 0.27 -11.15 4.50
C GLY A 102 -1.22 -11.21 4.22
N SER A 103 -1.63 -11.30 2.96
CA SER A 103 -3.04 -11.39 2.56
C SER A 103 -3.66 -12.72 2.99
N VAL A 104 -2.98 -13.85 2.76
CA VAL A 104 -3.41 -15.18 3.21
C VAL A 104 -3.59 -15.21 4.73
N SER A 105 -2.62 -14.64 5.47
CA SER A 105 -2.71 -14.52 6.94
C SER A 105 -3.91 -13.69 7.41
N ASN A 106 -4.41 -12.78 6.56
CA ASN A 106 -5.59 -11.96 6.81
C ASN A 106 -6.90 -12.56 6.25
N GLY A 107 -6.87 -13.83 5.84
CA GLY A 107 -8.05 -14.58 5.38
C GLY A 107 -8.43 -14.37 3.92
N TYR A 108 -7.50 -13.89 3.08
CA TYR A 108 -7.68 -13.90 1.64
C TYR A 108 -7.39 -15.29 1.08
N MET A 109 -8.25 -15.73 0.16
CA MET A 109 -7.95 -16.83 -0.76
C MET A 109 -7.19 -16.26 -1.96
N VAL A 110 -6.23 -17.03 -2.47
CA VAL A 110 -5.39 -16.63 -3.62
C VAL A 110 -5.67 -17.60 -4.76
N ASP A 111 -5.97 -17.05 -5.91
CA ASP A 111 -6.11 -17.75 -7.18
C ASP A 111 -5.05 -17.20 -8.14
N THR A 112 -4.19 -18.08 -8.64
CA THR A 112 -3.04 -17.70 -9.47
C THR A 112 -3.37 -17.95 -10.93
N VAL A 113 -3.36 -16.91 -11.75
CA VAL A 113 -3.63 -17.04 -13.20
C VAL A 113 -2.34 -17.29 -13.95
N THR A 114 -1.28 -16.56 -13.60
CA THR A 114 0.06 -16.70 -14.17
C THR A 114 1.12 -16.53 -13.07
N THR A 115 2.41 -16.69 -13.41
CA THR A 115 3.51 -16.40 -12.48
C THR A 115 3.65 -14.91 -12.11
N GLY A 116 2.89 -14.03 -12.77
CA GLY A 116 2.89 -12.60 -12.51
C GLY A 116 1.52 -12.00 -12.20
N ASP A 117 0.42 -12.77 -12.30
CA ASP A 117 -0.95 -12.29 -12.09
C ASP A 117 -1.67 -13.14 -11.03
N PHE A 118 -2.12 -12.47 -9.98
CA PHE A 118 -2.76 -13.10 -8.82
C PHE A 118 -4.08 -12.40 -8.53
N HIS A 119 -5.14 -13.19 -8.37
CA HIS A 119 -6.42 -12.73 -7.86
C HIS A 119 -6.55 -13.15 -6.40
N LEU A 120 -6.73 -12.18 -5.51
CA LEU A 120 -7.01 -12.44 -4.11
C LEU A 120 -8.45 -12.05 -3.79
N LYS A 121 -9.10 -12.86 -2.96
CA LYS A 121 -10.50 -12.65 -2.58
C LYS A 121 -10.69 -12.89 -1.09
N LYS A 122 -11.48 -12.02 -0.48
CA LYS A 122 -12.04 -12.17 0.87
C LYS A 122 -13.45 -11.60 0.82
N THR A 123 -14.35 -12.06 1.68
CA THR A 123 -15.70 -11.49 1.77
C THR A 123 -15.64 -9.96 1.81
N GLY A 124 -16.32 -9.32 0.86
CA GLY A 124 -16.37 -7.88 0.69
C GLY A 124 -15.26 -7.26 -0.16
N VAL A 125 -14.23 -8.01 -0.57
CA VAL A 125 -13.01 -7.48 -1.22
C VAL A 125 -12.47 -8.41 -2.32
N LYS A 126 -12.28 -7.85 -3.52
CA LYS A 126 -11.53 -8.48 -4.61
C LYS A 126 -10.26 -7.69 -4.89
N VAL A 127 -9.15 -8.38 -5.14
CA VAL A 127 -7.83 -7.79 -5.36
C VAL A 127 -7.16 -8.42 -6.57
N ASP A 128 -6.62 -7.59 -7.44
CA ASP A 128 -5.74 -7.98 -8.54
C ASP A 128 -4.33 -7.50 -8.20
N LEU A 129 -3.39 -8.44 -8.09
CA LEU A 129 -1.98 -8.19 -7.91
C LEU A 129 -1.24 -8.61 -9.17
N GLN A 130 -0.44 -7.71 -9.72
CA GLN A 130 0.34 -7.95 -10.93
C GLN A 130 1.79 -7.56 -10.73
N ILE A 131 2.71 -8.34 -11.29
CA ILE A 131 4.13 -8.02 -11.45
C ILE A 131 4.52 -8.21 -12.91
N SER A 132 5.15 -7.20 -13.51
CA SER A 132 5.60 -7.29 -14.90
C SER A 132 6.88 -6.49 -15.15
N GLU A 133 7.69 -6.92 -16.12
CA GLU A 133 8.86 -6.15 -16.56
C GLU A 133 8.44 -5.08 -17.57
N ASN A 134 8.74 -3.83 -17.26
CA ASN A 134 8.67 -2.73 -18.19
C ASN A 134 9.90 -2.74 -19.11
N LYS A 135 9.71 -3.27 -20.32
CA LYS A 135 10.80 -3.43 -21.30
C LYS A 135 11.47 -2.12 -21.73
N LEU A 136 10.79 -0.97 -21.58
CA LEU A 136 11.33 0.35 -21.92
C LEU A 136 12.22 0.90 -20.80
N SER A 137 11.73 0.88 -19.56
CA SER A 137 12.46 1.40 -18.41
C SER A 137 13.43 0.39 -17.78
N LYS A 138 13.35 -0.89 -18.18
CA LYS A 138 14.07 -2.03 -17.59
C LYS A 138 13.82 -2.17 -16.09
N LYS A 139 12.60 -1.85 -15.66
CA LYS A 139 12.14 -1.96 -14.27
C LYS A 139 11.06 -3.01 -14.14
N PHE A 140 10.87 -3.49 -12.92
CA PHE A 140 9.81 -4.41 -12.56
C PHE A 140 8.71 -3.62 -11.86
N ASP A 141 7.55 -3.56 -12.49
CA ASP A 141 6.38 -2.83 -12.02
C ASP A 141 5.45 -3.80 -11.27
N ILE A 142 5.06 -3.41 -10.07
CA ILE A 142 4.02 -4.06 -9.28
C ILE A 142 2.79 -3.17 -9.28
N ARG A 143 1.63 -3.77 -9.53
CA ARG A 143 0.33 -3.11 -9.41
C ARG A 143 -0.59 -3.91 -8.51
N VAL A 144 -1.23 -3.22 -7.57
CA VAL A 144 -2.31 -3.75 -6.75
C VAL A 144 -3.55 -2.94 -7.05
N LYS A 145 -4.65 -3.61 -7.38
CA LYS A 145 -5.97 -2.98 -7.50
C LYS A 145 -6.94 -3.74 -6.61
N ALA A 146 -7.65 -3.05 -5.73
CA ALA A 146 -8.65 -3.64 -4.88
C ALA A 146 -9.99 -2.93 -5.06
N ASN A 147 -11.08 -3.69 -5.03
CA ASN A 147 -12.43 -3.18 -5.12
C ASN A 147 -13.30 -3.85 -4.07
N ARG A 148 -14.28 -3.10 -3.58
CA ARG A 148 -15.39 -3.69 -2.84
C ARG A 148 -16.10 -4.70 -3.72
N SER A 149 -16.46 -5.84 -3.13
CA SER A 149 -17.23 -6.87 -3.81
C SER A 149 -18.45 -7.26 -2.99
N ALA A 150 -19.47 -7.80 -3.68
CA ALA A 150 -20.66 -8.36 -3.05
C ALA A 150 -20.47 -9.80 -2.56
N GLU A 151 -19.40 -10.46 -3.03
CA GLU A 151 -18.96 -11.80 -2.62
C GLU A 151 -18.08 -11.75 -1.36
#